data_AF-A0A919CBT8-F1
#
_entry.id   AF-A0A919CBT8-F1
#
_cell.length_a   1.000
_cell.length_b   1.000
_cell.length_c   1.000
_cell.angle_alpha   90.00
_cell.angle_beta   90.00
_cell.angle_gamma   90.00
#
_symmetry.space_group_name_H-M   'P 1'
#
loop_
_entity.id
_entity.type
_entity.pdbx_description
1 polymer ?
#
loop_
_entity_poly.entity_id
_entity_poly.type
_entity_poly.pdbx_seq_one_letter_code
_entity_poly.pdbx_strand_id
1 'polypeptide(L)'
;MSLHGLLDAVVRDSALAEAVKAAVDGNRMHVDLVGPSAARPFALAALARDAGRPVLAVTATGREAEELAATLRTLLPEDSVAEFPAWETLPHERLSPRSDTVGRRLAVLRRLAHPSTDDPAAGPVSVVVAPVRSVLQPQVKGLGDLVPVSIRSGQTADLADVTDALAAAAYQRVELVEKRGEFAVRGGILDVFPPTEEHPLRVEFWGDDVEEIRYFKVADRQSPLCRV
;
A
#
# COMPACT_ATOMS: atom_id res chain seq x y z
N MET A 1 8.30 8.72 15.34
CA MET A 1 7.75 9.28 16.61
C MET A 1 6.30 9.65 16.37
N SER A 2 5.40 9.20 17.24
CA SER A 2 3.96 9.46 17.12
C SER A 2 3.62 10.85 17.66
N LEU A 3 2.89 11.65 16.87
CA LEU A 3 2.38 12.98 17.20
C LEU A 3 0.84 13.01 17.22
N HIS A 4 0.18 11.86 17.40
CA HIS A 4 -1.28 11.74 17.34
C HIS A 4 -1.99 12.71 18.30
N GLY A 5 -1.48 12.88 19.53
CA GLY A 5 -2.07 13.80 20.52
C GLY A 5 -1.92 15.29 20.16
N LEU A 6 -0.99 15.65 19.26
CA LEU A 6 -0.88 17.03 18.77
C LEU A 6 -2.07 17.38 17.87
N LEU A 7 -2.55 16.42 17.08
CA LEU A 7 -3.72 16.61 16.23
C LEU A 7 -4.96 16.97 17.05
N ASP A 8 -5.16 16.31 18.20
CA ASP A 8 -6.28 16.62 19.11
C ASP A 8 -6.26 18.06 19.66
N ALA A 9 -5.07 18.65 19.80
CA ALA A 9 -4.92 20.05 20.19
C ALA A 9 -5.21 21.00 19.03
N VAL A 10 -4.68 20.70 17.83
CA VAL A 10 -4.80 21.56 16.64
C VAL A 10 -6.23 21.59 16.09
N VAL A 11 -6.97 20.48 16.15
CA VAL A 11 -8.37 20.39 15.70
C VAL A 11 -9.32 21.31 16.50
N ARG A 12 -8.90 21.79 17.69
CA ARG A 12 -9.69 22.75 18.49
C ARG A 12 -9.59 24.19 17.99
N ASP A 13 -8.68 24.48 17.07
CA ASP A 13 -8.61 25.79 16.42
C ASP A 13 -9.90 26.05 15.63
N SER A 14 -10.53 27.21 15.86
CA SER A 14 -11.83 27.52 15.26
C SER A 14 -11.78 27.62 13.75
N ALA A 15 -10.69 28.16 13.18
CA ALA A 15 -10.56 28.32 11.73
C ALA A 15 -10.41 26.94 11.06
N LEU A 16 -9.63 26.04 11.65
CA LEU A 16 -9.51 24.67 11.14
C LEU A 16 -10.81 23.88 11.29
N ALA A 17 -11.48 23.97 12.44
CA ALA A 17 -12.74 23.29 12.69
C ALA A 17 -13.84 23.73 11.70
N GLU A 18 -13.95 25.04 11.44
CA GLU A 18 -14.87 25.58 10.43
C GLU A 18 -14.54 25.10 9.02
N ALA A 19 -13.25 25.05 8.67
CA ALA A 19 -12.79 24.55 7.37
C ALA A 19 -13.15 23.08 7.16
N VAL A 20 -12.87 22.22 8.14
CA VAL A 20 -13.19 20.79 8.10
C VAL A 20 -14.70 20.59 8.00
N LYS A 21 -15.47 21.27 8.85
CA LYS A 21 -16.94 21.20 8.82
C LYS A 21 -17.50 21.62 7.45
N ALA A 22 -17.01 22.72 6.88
CA ALA A 22 -17.44 23.19 5.57
C ALA A 22 -17.15 22.17 4.45
N ALA A 23 -16.05 21.42 4.56
CA ALA A 23 -15.68 20.38 3.60
C ALA A 23 -16.48 19.06 3.80
N VAL A 24 -16.80 18.70 5.04
CA VAL A 24 -17.54 17.47 5.38
C VAL A 24 -19.03 17.61 5.13
N ASP A 25 -19.64 18.75 5.44
CA ASP A 25 -21.08 19.00 5.28
C ASP A 25 -21.56 18.86 3.82
N GLY A 26 -20.65 18.91 2.84
CA GLY A 26 -20.97 18.69 1.42
C GLY A 26 -21.79 19.79 0.75
N ASN A 27 -22.21 20.81 1.51
CA ASN A 27 -22.97 21.97 1.01
C ASN A 27 -22.16 22.88 0.08
N ARG A 28 -20.83 22.73 0.06
CA ARG A 28 -19.94 23.49 -0.82
C ARG A 28 -19.19 22.54 -1.72
N MET A 29 -19.26 22.80 -3.03
CA MET A 29 -18.45 22.07 -4.01
C MET A 29 -16.95 22.42 -3.90
N HIS A 30 -16.63 23.59 -3.35
CA HIS A 30 -15.27 24.08 -3.22
C HIS A 30 -15.06 24.76 -1.87
N VAL A 31 -13.92 24.48 -1.24
CA VAL A 31 -13.47 25.13 -0.01
C VAL A 31 -12.00 25.49 -0.19
N ASP A 32 -11.72 26.80 -0.24
CA ASP A 32 -10.36 27.33 -0.35
C ASP A 32 -9.76 27.58 1.02
N LEU A 33 -8.63 26.94 1.30
CA LEU A 33 -7.87 27.13 2.54
C LEU A 33 -6.53 27.78 2.22
N VAL A 34 -6.29 28.95 2.80
CA VAL A 34 -5.04 29.70 2.65
C VAL A 34 -4.28 29.68 3.96
N GLY A 35 -3.04 29.21 3.92
CA GLY A 35 -2.19 29.11 5.10
C GLY A 35 -0.77 28.67 4.76
N PRO A 36 0.12 28.61 5.76
CA PRO A 36 1.48 28.12 5.57
C PRO A 36 1.48 26.65 5.16
N SER A 37 2.50 26.21 4.43
CA SER A 37 2.65 24.81 3.99
C SER A 37 2.63 23.83 5.17
N ALA A 38 3.17 24.24 6.33
CA ALA A 38 3.18 23.45 7.56
C ALA A 38 1.77 23.14 8.13
N ALA A 39 0.73 23.89 7.75
CA ALA A 39 -0.64 23.61 8.18
C ALA A 39 -1.33 22.51 7.36
N ARG A 40 -0.82 22.18 6.16
CA ARG A 40 -1.46 21.22 5.24
C ARG A 40 -1.63 19.82 5.85
N PRO A 41 -0.63 19.20 6.51
CA PRO A 41 -0.79 17.87 7.07
C PRO A 41 -1.83 17.83 8.20
N PHE A 42 -1.92 18.89 9.02
CA PHE A 42 -2.93 19.00 10.06
C PHE A 42 -4.34 19.15 9.49
N ALA A 43 -4.51 19.99 8.46
CA ALA A 43 -5.79 20.15 7.80
C ALA A 43 -6.28 18.85 7.14
N LEU A 44 -5.38 18.14 6.45
CA LEU A 44 -5.69 16.84 5.85
C LEU A 44 -6.00 15.77 6.89
N ALA A 45 -5.22 15.70 7.98
CA ALA A 45 -5.45 14.73 9.04
C ALA A 45 -6.77 15.00 9.79
N ALA A 46 -7.10 16.27 10.04
CA ALA A 46 -8.38 16.66 10.63
C ALA A 46 -9.55 16.31 9.71
N LEU A 47 -9.45 16.62 8.42
CA LEU A 47 -10.47 16.26 7.43
C LEU A 47 -10.66 14.74 7.35
N ALA A 48 -9.59 13.96 7.37
CA ALA A 48 -9.65 12.50 7.27
C ALA A 48 -10.33 11.84 8.48
N ARG A 49 -10.26 12.45 9.66
CA ARG A 49 -10.96 11.96 10.87
C ARG A 49 -12.47 12.13 10.77
N ASP A 50 -12.92 13.26 10.23
CA ASP A 50 -14.33 13.65 10.28
C ASP A 50 -15.12 13.30 9.01
N ALA A 51 -14.44 13.12 7.87
CA ALA A 51 -15.10 12.93 6.59
C ALA A 51 -15.84 11.59 6.44
N GLY A 52 -15.52 10.57 7.24
CA GLY A 52 -16.10 9.22 7.13
C GLY A 52 -15.84 8.53 5.79
N ARG A 53 -14.92 9.06 4.98
CA ARG A 53 -14.52 8.57 3.66
C ARG A 53 -13.03 8.86 3.42
N PRO A 54 -12.34 8.08 2.57
CA PRO A 54 -10.95 8.33 2.26
C PRO A 54 -10.74 9.73 1.64
N VAL A 55 -9.68 10.42 2.07
CA VAL A 55 -9.24 11.69 1.51
C VAL A 55 -8.14 11.46 0.49
N LEU A 56 -8.28 11.98 -0.73
CA LEU A 56 -7.21 12.00 -1.73
C LEU A 56 -6.42 13.31 -1.61
N ALA A 57 -5.20 13.25 -1.08
CA ALA A 57 -4.27 14.37 -1.03
C ALA A 57 -3.40 14.38 -2.29
N VAL A 58 -3.60 15.39 -3.15
CA VAL A 58 -2.85 15.53 -4.40
C VAL A 58 -1.70 16.52 -4.24
N THR A 59 -0.48 16.08 -4.58
CA THR A 59 0.73 16.92 -4.58
C THR A 59 1.23 17.19 -6.01
N ALA A 60 2.14 18.14 -6.18
CA ALA A 60 2.69 18.43 -7.51
C ALA A 60 3.71 17.36 -7.94
N THR A 61 4.50 16.85 -7.00
CA THR A 61 5.61 15.93 -7.28
C THR A 61 5.60 14.69 -6.39
N GLY A 62 6.31 13.63 -6.81
CA GLY A 62 6.47 12.41 -6.01
C GLY A 62 7.17 12.67 -4.68
N ARG A 63 8.22 13.49 -4.66
CA ARG A 63 8.92 13.87 -3.43
C ARG A 63 8.01 14.56 -2.42
N GLU A 64 7.14 15.47 -2.88
CA GLU A 64 6.16 16.10 -2.01
C GLU A 64 5.12 15.09 -1.47
N ALA A 65 4.74 14.08 -2.28
CA ALA A 65 3.85 13.03 -1.82
C ALA A 65 4.49 12.18 -0.72
N GLU A 66 5.75 11.78 -0.89
CA GLU A 66 6.52 11.02 0.09
C GLU A 66 6.68 11.80 1.40
N GLU A 67 7.08 13.08 1.33
CA GLU A 67 7.23 13.96 2.50
C GLU A 67 5.89 14.16 3.24
N LEU A 68 4.80 14.36 2.49
CA LEU A 68 3.47 14.53 3.07
C LEU A 68 2.96 13.23 3.71
N ALA A 69 3.14 12.08 3.06
CA ALA A 69 2.76 10.78 3.60
C ALA A 69 3.53 10.45 4.87
N ALA A 70 4.85 10.66 4.88
CA ALA A 70 5.68 10.50 6.07
C ALA A 70 5.19 11.38 7.23
N THR A 71 4.82 12.63 6.95
CA THR A 71 4.28 13.54 7.98
C THR A 71 2.91 13.06 8.49
N LEU A 72 2.01 12.67 7.60
CA LEU A 72 0.67 12.19 7.96
C LEU A 72 0.72 10.91 8.81
N ARG A 73 1.66 9.99 8.55
CA ARG A 73 1.92 8.80 9.39
C ARG A 73 2.35 9.13 10.82
N THR A 74 2.80 10.35 11.09
CA THR A 74 3.05 10.80 12.47
C THR A 74 1.78 11.29 13.17
N LEU A 75 0.78 11.75 12.41
CA LEU A 75 -0.46 12.35 12.92
C LEU A 75 -1.64 11.37 12.97
N LEU A 76 -1.63 10.37 12.09
CA LEU A 76 -2.66 9.34 11.91
C LEU A 76 -2.03 7.94 12.08
N PRO A 77 -2.85 6.89 12.32
CA PRO A 77 -2.35 5.52 12.36
C PRO A 77 -1.56 5.21 11.07
N GLU A 78 -0.37 4.64 11.21
CA GLU A 78 0.58 4.47 10.10
C GLU A 78 -0.05 3.76 8.90
N ASP A 79 -0.76 2.66 9.15
CA ASP A 79 -1.41 1.87 8.11
C ASP A 79 -2.55 2.59 7.41
N SER A 80 -3.16 3.61 8.03
CA SER A 80 -4.28 4.37 7.46
C SER A 80 -3.86 5.37 6.37
N VAL A 81 -2.55 5.59 6.18
CA VAL A 81 -2.00 6.51 5.18
C VAL A 81 -1.31 5.72 4.07
N ALA A 82 -1.89 5.77 2.88
CA ALA A 82 -1.41 5.05 1.71
C ALA A 82 -0.79 6.00 0.66
N GLU A 83 0.35 5.63 0.10
CA GLU A 83 0.94 6.33 -1.03
C GLU A 83 0.51 5.66 -2.35
N PHE A 84 0.07 6.48 -3.30
CA PHE A 84 -0.30 6.02 -4.63
C PHE A 84 0.69 6.55 -5.67
N PRO A 85 1.83 5.85 -5.88
CA PRO A 85 2.96 6.35 -6.66
C PRO A 85 2.62 6.41 -8.15
N ALA A 86 3.17 7.39 -8.87
CA ALA A 86 3.12 7.42 -10.33
C ALA A 86 4.05 6.36 -10.94
N TRP A 87 3.78 5.92 -12.17
CA TRP A 87 4.77 5.14 -12.91
C TRP A 87 6.03 5.98 -13.19
N GLU A 88 7.17 5.31 -13.20
CA GLU A 88 8.44 5.88 -13.62
C GLU A 88 8.39 6.18 -15.14
N THR A 89 7.74 5.30 -15.90
CA THR A 89 7.59 5.38 -17.35
C THR A 89 6.41 6.27 -17.78
N LEU A 90 6.49 6.82 -18.99
CA LEU A 90 5.43 7.64 -19.55
C LEU A 90 4.31 6.77 -20.15
N PRO A 91 3.06 7.28 -20.21
CA PRO A 91 2.02 6.64 -21.00
C PRO A 91 2.50 6.40 -22.44
N HIS A 92 2.34 5.18 -22.94
CA HIS A 92 2.75 4.71 -24.28
C HIS A 92 4.26 4.48 -24.49
N GLU A 93 5.08 4.62 -23.46
CA GLU A 93 6.47 4.17 -23.52
C GLU A 93 6.54 2.65 -23.62
N ARG A 94 7.44 2.11 -24.46
CA ARG A 94 7.65 0.66 -24.61
C ARG A 94 8.53 0.10 -23.48
N LEU A 95 8.31 0.57 -22.27
CA LEU A 95 8.99 0.13 -21.07
C LEU A 95 7.95 -0.13 -19.99
N SER A 96 7.97 -1.34 -19.44
CA SER A 96 7.10 -1.68 -18.33
C SER A 96 7.48 -0.87 -17.09
N PRO A 97 6.50 -0.37 -16.32
CA PRO A 97 6.77 0.20 -15.00
C PRO A 97 7.38 -0.87 -14.08
N ARG A 98 8.03 -0.44 -13.01
CA ARG A 98 8.64 -1.38 -12.06
C ARG A 98 7.56 -2.17 -11.32
N SER A 99 7.81 -3.45 -11.08
CA SER A 99 6.85 -4.35 -10.42
C SER A 99 6.45 -3.86 -9.03
N ASP A 100 7.36 -3.23 -8.28
CA ASP A 100 7.07 -2.68 -6.96
C ASP A 100 6.10 -1.50 -7.01
N THR A 101 6.26 -0.58 -7.97
CA THR A 101 5.33 0.52 -8.21
C THR A 101 3.95 0.00 -8.61
N VAL A 102 3.89 -1.02 -9.48
CA VAL A 102 2.62 -1.68 -9.84
C VAL A 102 1.98 -2.34 -8.62
N GLY A 103 2.74 -3.10 -7.83
CA GLY A 103 2.27 -3.78 -6.63
C GLY A 103 1.71 -2.82 -5.58
N ARG A 104 2.44 -1.72 -5.28
CA ARG A 104 1.95 -0.67 -4.36
C ARG A 104 0.63 -0.07 -4.83
N ARG A 105 0.50 0.26 -6.13
CA ARG A 105 -0.76 0.79 -6.68
C ARG A 105 -1.91 -0.21 -6.52
N LEU A 106 -1.69 -1.48 -6.87
CA LEU A 106 -2.70 -2.52 -6.73
C LEU A 106 -3.12 -2.72 -5.26
N ALA A 107 -2.17 -2.70 -4.32
CA ALA A 107 -2.46 -2.80 -2.89
C ALA A 107 -3.37 -1.66 -2.42
N VAL A 108 -3.10 -0.41 -2.82
CA VAL A 108 -3.97 0.73 -2.48
C VAL A 108 -5.36 0.57 -3.09
N LEU A 109 -5.46 0.19 -4.37
CA LEU A 109 -6.76 0.00 -5.03
C LEU A 109 -7.57 -1.13 -4.38
N ARG A 110 -6.92 -2.23 -4.00
CA ARG A 110 -7.54 -3.34 -3.29
C ARG A 110 -8.10 -2.91 -1.94
N ARG A 111 -7.31 -2.17 -1.16
CA ARG A 111 -7.73 -1.61 0.14
C ARG A 111 -8.90 -0.64 0.04
N LEU A 112 -8.98 0.14 -1.04
CA LEU A 112 -10.09 1.06 -1.29
C LEU A 112 -11.37 0.32 -1.73
N ALA A 113 -11.24 -0.74 -2.53
CA ALA A 113 -12.39 -1.49 -3.04
C ALA A 113 -12.93 -2.53 -2.05
N HIS A 114 -12.04 -3.16 -1.26
CA HIS A 114 -12.36 -4.26 -0.34
C HIS A 114 -11.66 -4.07 1.01
N PRO A 115 -11.98 -3.01 1.78
CA PRO A 115 -11.38 -2.79 3.08
C PRO A 115 -11.78 -3.88 4.08
N SER A 116 -10.82 -4.40 4.83
CA SER A 116 -11.03 -5.39 5.89
C SER A 116 -10.32 -4.95 7.16
N THR A 117 -11.03 -4.93 8.29
CA THR A 117 -10.43 -4.66 9.60
C THR A 117 -9.64 -5.84 10.16
N ASP A 118 -9.90 -7.04 9.64
CA ASP A 118 -9.35 -8.30 10.16
C ASP A 118 -8.03 -8.69 9.45
N ASP A 119 -7.65 -7.95 8.41
CA ASP A 119 -6.42 -8.16 7.66
C ASP A 119 -5.61 -6.86 7.58
N PRO A 120 -4.46 -6.77 8.26
CA PRO A 120 -3.59 -5.61 8.22
C PRO A 120 -3.21 -5.18 6.79
N ALA A 121 -3.04 -6.14 5.86
CA ALA A 121 -2.71 -5.86 4.47
C ALA A 121 -3.88 -5.25 3.68
N ALA A 122 -5.11 -5.45 4.15
CA ALA A 122 -6.34 -4.94 3.55
C ALA A 122 -7.04 -3.87 4.41
N GLY A 123 -6.36 -3.33 5.42
CA GLY A 123 -6.91 -2.35 6.37
C GLY A 123 -7.53 -1.12 5.72
N PRO A 124 -8.52 -0.47 6.35
CA PRO A 124 -9.13 0.75 5.81
C PRO A 124 -8.08 1.88 5.63
N VAL A 125 -8.26 2.68 4.57
CA VAL A 125 -7.39 3.83 4.27
C VAL A 125 -8.13 5.12 4.60
N SER A 126 -7.54 5.98 5.42
CA SER A 126 -8.07 7.31 5.73
C SER A 126 -7.56 8.36 4.76
N VAL A 127 -6.29 8.29 4.35
CA VAL A 127 -5.69 9.23 3.40
C VAL A 127 -4.91 8.48 2.33
N VAL A 128 -5.19 8.79 1.06
CA VAL A 128 -4.36 8.42 -0.09
C VAL A 128 -3.57 9.65 -0.51
N VAL A 129 -2.24 9.57 -0.50
CA VAL A 129 -1.36 10.64 -0.99
C VAL A 129 -0.87 10.28 -2.39
N ALA A 130 -1.06 11.15 -3.37
CA ALA A 130 -0.70 10.89 -4.75
C ALA A 130 -0.14 12.15 -5.44
N PRO A 131 0.96 12.05 -6.21
CA PRO A 131 1.35 13.15 -7.08
C PRO A 131 0.35 13.27 -8.24
N VAL A 132 0.19 14.49 -8.77
CA VAL A 132 -0.76 14.78 -9.87
C VAL A 132 -0.58 13.84 -11.07
N ARG A 133 0.67 13.46 -11.40
CA ARG A 133 0.96 12.47 -12.46
C ARG A 133 0.27 11.13 -12.23
N SER A 134 0.23 10.67 -10.98
CA SER A 134 -0.40 9.40 -10.59
C SER A 134 -1.92 9.42 -10.78
N VAL A 135 -2.54 10.58 -10.50
CA VAL A 135 -3.99 10.79 -10.57
C VAL A 135 -4.46 10.93 -12.03
N LEU A 136 -3.70 11.66 -12.85
CA LEU A 136 -4.04 11.86 -14.27
C LEU A 136 -3.80 10.62 -15.13
N GLN A 137 -3.06 9.64 -14.61
CA GLN A 137 -2.71 8.45 -15.34
C GLN A 137 -3.93 7.52 -15.49
N PRO A 138 -4.38 7.20 -16.72
CA PRO A 138 -5.52 6.32 -16.94
C PRO A 138 -5.28 4.94 -16.33
N GLN A 139 -6.31 4.36 -15.72
CA GLN A 139 -6.27 3.02 -15.13
C GLN A 139 -7.36 2.14 -15.75
N VAL A 140 -7.07 0.85 -15.86
CA VAL A 140 -8.07 -0.14 -16.22
C VAL A 140 -9.06 -0.29 -15.06
N LYS A 141 -10.35 -0.42 -15.36
CA LYS A 141 -11.38 -0.66 -14.34
C LYS A 141 -11.21 -2.06 -13.74
N GLY A 142 -11.60 -2.24 -12.48
CA GLY A 142 -11.59 -3.53 -11.80
C GLY A 142 -10.23 -3.98 -11.24
N LEU A 143 -9.18 -3.15 -11.33
CA LEU A 143 -7.87 -3.50 -10.76
C LEU A 143 -7.91 -3.72 -9.23
N GLY A 144 -8.83 -3.07 -8.52
CA GLY A 144 -9.04 -3.30 -7.08
C GLY A 144 -9.73 -4.63 -6.74
N ASP A 145 -10.34 -5.28 -7.74
CA ASP A 145 -11.03 -6.57 -7.57
C ASP A 145 -10.09 -7.76 -7.73
N LEU A 146 -8.84 -7.52 -8.14
CA LEU A 146 -7.80 -8.55 -8.20
C LEU A 146 -7.55 -9.10 -6.79
N VAL A 147 -7.72 -10.41 -6.64
CA VAL A 147 -7.52 -11.11 -5.37
C VAL A 147 -6.03 -11.44 -5.22
N PRO A 148 -5.37 -11.00 -4.14
CA PRO A 148 -3.97 -11.36 -3.89
C PRO A 148 -3.84 -12.84 -3.51
N VAL A 149 -2.68 -13.42 -3.77
CA VAL A 149 -2.32 -14.72 -3.21
C VAL A 149 -1.92 -14.51 -1.75
N SER A 150 -2.76 -14.97 -0.83
CA SER A 150 -2.56 -14.81 0.61
C SER A 150 -2.16 -16.13 1.27
N ILE A 151 -1.01 -16.13 1.95
CA ILE A 151 -0.49 -17.30 2.67
C ILE A 151 -0.11 -16.92 4.09
N ARG A 152 -0.51 -17.75 5.07
CA ARG A 152 -0.19 -17.58 6.50
C ARG A 152 0.38 -18.89 7.06
N SER A 153 1.32 -18.79 7.99
CA SER A 153 1.81 -19.97 8.72
C SER A 153 0.69 -20.62 9.53
N GLY A 154 0.69 -21.95 9.56
CA GLY A 154 -0.31 -22.77 10.25
C GLY A 154 -1.62 -22.95 9.47
N GLN A 155 -1.73 -22.44 8.24
CA GLN A 155 -2.87 -22.71 7.38
C GLN A 155 -2.62 -23.94 6.50
N THR A 156 -3.68 -24.64 6.11
CA THR A 156 -3.63 -25.67 5.05
C THR A 156 -3.81 -25.00 3.69
N ALA A 157 -2.87 -25.21 2.78
CA ALA A 157 -2.88 -24.75 1.40
C ALA A 157 -2.14 -25.75 0.49
N ASP A 158 -2.78 -26.19 -0.59
CA ASP A 158 -2.14 -27.02 -1.62
C ASP A 158 -1.10 -26.19 -2.37
N LEU A 159 0.13 -26.71 -2.46
CA LEU A 159 1.24 -26.01 -3.10
C LEU A 159 1.01 -25.80 -4.61
N ALA A 160 0.38 -26.75 -5.30
CA ALA A 160 0.07 -26.61 -6.72
C ALA A 160 -0.95 -25.48 -6.94
N ASP A 161 -2.03 -25.45 -6.15
CA ASP A 161 -3.04 -24.39 -6.20
C ASP A 161 -2.43 -23.01 -5.95
N VAL A 162 -1.52 -22.89 -4.97
CA VAL A 162 -0.77 -21.66 -4.70
C VAL A 162 0.07 -21.25 -5.91
N THR A 163 0.76 -22.20 -6.55
CA THR A 163 1.61 -21.88 -7.71
C THR A 163 0.81 -21.49 -8.94
N ASP A 164 -0.38 -22.08 -9.13
CA ASP A 164 -1.30 -21.72 -10.20
C ASP A 164 -1.89 -20.33 -9.96
N ALA A 165 -2.21 -20.00 -8.71
CA ALA A 165 -2.66 -18.66 -8.33
C ALA A 165 -1.56 -17.60 -8.55
N LEU A 166 -0.30 -17.91 -8.23
CA LEU A 166 0.84 -17.02 -8.51
C LEU A 166 1.04 -16.81 -10.01
N ALA A 167 0.95 -17.88 -10.82
CA ALA A 167 1.03 -17.78 -12.28
C ALA A 167 -0.12 -16.94 -12.86
N ALA A 168 -1.35 -17.12 -12.35
CA ALA A 168 -2.51 -16.32 -12.72
C ALA A 168 -2.36 -14.84 -12.32
N ALA A 169 -1.64 -14.55 -11.22
CA ALA A 169 -1.24 -13.21 -10.80
C ALA A 169 -0.03 -12.66 -11.57
N ALA A 170 0.35 -13.30 -12.68
CA ALA A 170 1.46 -12.92 -13.56
C ALA A 170 2.85 -12.97 -12.90
N TYR A 171 3.04 -13.81 -11.88
CA TYR A 171 4.38 -14.13 -11.41
C TYR A 171 5.09 -15.07 -12.39
N GLN A 172 6.39 -14.89 -12.55
CA GLN A 172 7.22 -15.72 -13.40
C GLN A 172 7.82 -16.88 -12.60
N ARG A 173 7.57 -18.11 -13.07
CA ARG A 173 8.24 -19.30 -12.53
C ARG A 173 9.69 -19.36 -13.02
N VAL A 174 10.63 -19.46 -12.09
CA VAL A 174 12.07 -19.50 -12.34
C VAL A 174 12.73 -20.61 -11.53
N GLU A 175 13.97 -20.95 -11.87
CA GLU A 175 14.77 -21.90 -11.07
C GLU A 175 15.28 -21.25 -9.77
N LEU A 176 15.55 -19.94 -9.83
CA LEU A 176 16.07 -19.14 -8.73
C LEU A 176 15.41 -17.77 -8.74
N VAL A 177 14.85 -17.38 -7.61
CA VAL A 177 14.25 -16.06 -7.39
C VAL A 177 15.35 -15.02 -7.20
N GLU A 178 15.36 -14.01 -8.06
CA GLU A 178 16.28 -12.88 -8.01
C GLU A 178 15.55 -11.54 -7.97
N LYS A 179 14.36 -11.46 -8.55
CA LYS A 179 13.61 -10.21 -8.74
C LYS A 179 12.17 -10.33 -8.27
N ARG A 180 11.57 -9.18 -7.97
CA ARG A 180 10.14 -9.05 -7.64
C ARG A 180 9.26 -9.58 -8.77
N GLY A 181 8.22 -10.33 -8.43
CA GLY A 181 7.34 -10.99 -9.38
C GLY A 181 7.83 -12.35 -9.83
N GLU A 182 8.89 -12.90 -9.21
CA GLU A 182 9.37 -14.26 -9.49
C GLU A 182 9.01 -15.22 -8.36
N PHE A 183 8.85 -16.49 -8.71
CA PHE A 183 8.74 -17.59 -7.75
C PHE A 183 9.47 -18.84 -8.24
N ALA A 184 9.94 -19.66 -7.30
CA ALA A 184 10.59 -20.94 -7.56
C ALA A 184 10.06 -22.02 -6.60
N VAL A 185 9.96 -23.25 -7.08
CA VAL A 185 9.48 -24.39 -6.26
C VAL A 185 10.53 -25.50 -6.26
N ARG A 186 10.82 -26.02 -5.06
CA ARG A 186 11.80 -27.09 -4.83
C ARG A 186 11.27 -28.06 -3.79
N GLY A 187 10.59 -29.13 -4.25
CA GLY A 187 9.88 -30.03 -3.35
C GLY A 187 8.78 -29.27 -2.59
N GLY A 188 8.77 -29.37 -1.27
CA GLY A 188 7.84 -28.64 -0.39
C GLY A 188 8.25 -27.20 -0.08
N ILE A 189 9.14 -26.58 -0.85
CA ILE A 189 9.58 -25.19 -0.62
C ILE A 189 9.14 -24.31 -1.78
N LEU A 190 8.51 -23.19 -1.44
CA LEU A 190 8.19 -22.10 -2.35
C LEU A 190 9.01 -20.87 -1.98
N ASP A 191 9.89 -20.45 -2.88
CA ASP A 191 10.52 -19.13 -2.81
C ASP A 191 9.68 -18.17 -3.67
N VAL A 192 9.32 -17.02 -3.12
CA VAL A 192 8.53 -16.00 -3.85
C VAL A 192 9.05 -14.60 -3.50
N PHE A 193 9.09 -13.70 -4.47
CA PHE A 193 9.43 -12.31 -4.22
C PHE A 193 8.26 -11.38 -4.56
N PRO A 194 7.40 -11.05 -3.57
CA PRO A 194 6.28 -10.16 -3.81
C PRO A 194 6.73 -8.75 -4.21
N PRO A 195 5.97 -8.05 -5.06
CA PRO A 195 6.31 -6.68 -5.45
C PRO A 195 6.22 -5.69 -4.28
N THR A 196 5.52 -6.02 -3.19
CA THR A 196 5.33 -5.16 -2.02
C THR A 196 6.36 -5.35 -0.91
N GLU A 197 7.13 -6.44 -0.92
CA GLU A 197 8.03 -6.83 0.19
C GLU A 197 9.48 -6.42 -0.04
N GLU A 198 10.24 -5.97 0.96
CA GLU A 198 11.65 -5.60 0.74
C GLU A 198 12.52 -6.80 0.34
N HIS A 199 12.22 -7.98 0.88
CA HIS A 199 13.00 -9.20 0.70
C HIS A 199 12.11 -10.35 0.21
N PRO A 200 12.66 -11.32 -0.54
CA PRO A 200 11.93 -12.51 -0.91
C PRO A 200 11.61 -13.37 0.33
N LEU A 201 10.53 -14.12 0.21
CA LEU A 201 9.98 -15.00 1.23
C LEU A 201 10.21 -16.45 0.82
N ARG A 202 10.60 -17.27 1.79
CA ARG A 202 10.58 -18.73 1.69
C ARG A 202 9.42 -19.25 2.51
N VAL A 203 8.55 -20.02 1.87
CA VAL A 203 7.42 -20.73 2.46
C VAL A 203 7.75 -22.22 2.46
N GLU A 204 7.75 -22.82 3.64
CA GLU A 204 7.96 -24.26 3.82
C GLU A 204 6.63 -24.97 4.04
N PHE A 205 6.40 -26.02 3.26
CA PHE A 205 5.23 -26.87 3.30
C PHE A 205 5.58 -28.25 3.85
N TRP A 206 4.69 -28.79 4.67
CA TRP A 206 4.67 -30.20 5.07
C TRP A 206 3.38 -30.85 4.56
N GLY A 207 3.46 -31.54 3.42
CA GLY A 207 2.27 -31.93 2.68
C GLY A 207 1.52 -30.67 2.23
N ASP A 208 0.29 -30.50 2.73
CA ASP A 208 -0.58 -29.36 2.42
C ASP A 208 -0.58 -28.30 3.54
N ASP A 209 0.25 -28.44 4.57
CA ASP A 209 0.31 -27.47 5.66
C ASP A 209 1.49 -26.52 5.51
N VAL A 210 1.23 -25.22 5.70
CA VAL A 210 2.27 -24.18 5.70
C VAL A 210 2.92 -24.14 7.09
N GLU A 211 4.14 -24.67 7.21
CA GLU A 211 4.84 -24.72 8.50
C GLU A 211 5.47 -23.37 8.86
N GLU A 212 6.28 -22.80 7.97
CA GLU A 212 7.06 -21.61 8.26
C GLU A 212 7.14 -20.68 7.05
N ILE A 213 7.10 -19.37 7.33
CA ILE A 213 7.37 -18.30 6.36
C ILE A 213 8.52 -17.45 6.89
N ARG A 214 9.56 -17.23 6.09
CA ARG A 214 10.74 -16.44 6.49
C ARG A 214 11.34 -15.63 5.35
N TYR A 215 11.93 -14.49 5.68
CA TYR A 215 12.72 -13.72 4.72
C TYR A 215 14.07 -14.38 4.42
N PHE A 216 14.58 -14.21 3.20
CA PHE A 216 15.96 -14.58 2.85
C PHE A 216 16.61 -13.53 1.95
N LYS A 217 17.96 -13.52 1.89
CA LYS A 217 18.70 -12.62 1.00
C LYS A 217 18.96 -13.29 -0.35
N VAL A 218 18.84 -12.53 -1.44
CA VAL A 218 19.16 -13.02 -2.79
C VAL A 218 20.66 -13.32 -2.93
N ALA A 219 21.53 -12.47 -2.34
CA ALA A 219 22.98 -12.57 -2.44
C ALA A 219 23.57 -13.75 -1.65
N ASP A 220 23.09 -13.96 -0.43
CA ASP A 220 23.47 -15.07 0.43
C ASP A 220 22.22 -15.91 0.68
N ARG A 221 22.14 -17.09 0.06
CA ARG A 221 21.00 -18.04 0.26
C ARG A 221 20.95 -18.64 1.68
N GLN A 222 21.57 -17.98 2.64
CA GLN A 222 21.52 -18.27 4.07
C GLN A 222 20.69 -17.16 4.73
N SER A 223 19.62 -17.58 5.39
CA SER A 223 18.66 -16.73 6.10
C SER A 223 19.39 -15.80 7.09
N PRO A 224 19.15 -14.48 7.07
CA PRO A 224 19.30 -13.69 8.29
C PRO A 224 18.06 -13.95 9.15
N LEU A 225 18.29 -14.16 10.44
CA LEU A 225 17.29 -14.39 11.48
C LEU A 225 16.23 -13.28 11.53
N CYS A 226 15.04 -13.48 10.96
CA CYS A 226 13.80 -12.80 11.38
C CYS A 226 12.58 -13.52 10.81
N ARG A 227 11.64 -13.90 11.70
CA ARG A 227 10.31 -14.42 11.34
C ARG A 227 9.42 -13.27 10.87
N VAL A 228 8.54 -13.57 9.92
CA VAL A 228 7.48 -12.66 9.44
C VAL A 228 6.30 -12.70 10.39
#